data_AF-A0A496Z0S8-F1
#
_entry.id   AF-A0A496Z0S8-F1
#
_cell.length_a   1.000
_cell.length_b   1.000
_cell.length_c   1.000
_cell.angle_alpha   90.00
_cell.angle_beta   90.00
_cell.angle_gamma   90.00
#
_symmetry.space_group_name_H-M   'P 1'
#
loop_
_entity.id
_entity.type
_entity.pdbx_description
1 polymer ?
#
loop_
_entity_poly.entity_id
_entity_poly.type
_entity_poly.pdbx_seq_one_letter_code
_entity_poly.pdbx_strand_id
1 'polypeptide(L)'
;MLDNIVKDNLQSVLESIELIKGRFSEITRVDDFISTPEGVLVLDAIAMRLQVIGELLKNTEKLVPSLFEKYPEIPWNKIMRLRDIISQ
;
A
#
# COMPACT_ATOMS: atom_id res chain seq x y z
N MET A 1 -18.26 -0.28 -16.65
CA MET A 1 -16.89 -0.01 -17.15
C MET A 1 -16.05 0.65 -16.06
N LEU A 2 -16.49 1.78 -15.49
CA LEU A 2 -15.84 2.40 -14.32
C LEU A 2 -15.80 1.50 -13.08
N ASP A 3 -16.91 0.84 -12.76
CA ASP A 3 -17.00 -0.04 -11.58
C ASP A 3 -16.01 -1.20 -11.61
N ASN A 4 -15.71 -1.74 -12.81
CA ASN A 4 -14.71 -2.80 -12.96
C ASN A 4 -13.31 -2.26 -12.64
N ILE A 5 -12.96 -1.06 -13.13
CA ILE A 5 -11.68 -0.42 -12.83
C ILE A 5 -11.51 -0.19 -11.33
N VAL A 6 -12.55 0.32 -10.66
CA VAL A 6 -12.52 0.53 -9.21
C VAL A 6 -12.35 -0.80 -8.47
N LYS A 7 -13.09 -1.84 -8.88
CA LYS A 7 -13.00 -3.17 -8.28
C LYS A 7 -11.60 -3.77 -8.46
N ASP A 8 -11.04 -3.69 -9.66
CA ASP A 8 -9.71 -4.22 -9.98
C ASP A 8 -8.61 -3.47 -9.19
N ASN A 9 -8.73 -2.16 -9.03
CA ASN A 9 -7.83 -1.36 -8.20
C ASN A 9 -7.89 -1.80 -6.73
N LEU A 10 -9.10 -1.93 -6.16
CA LEU A 10 -9.28 -2.34 -4.77
C LEU A 10 -8.81 -3.78 -4.53
N GLN A 11 -9.01 -4.67 -5.50
CA GLN A 11 -8.49 -6.03 -5.48
C GLN A 11 -6.95 -6.03 -5.45
N SER A 12 -6.32 -5.21 -6.29
CA SER A 12 -4.85 -5.06 -6.32
C SER A 12 -4.28 -4.45 -5.03
N VAL A 13 -5.03 -3.54 -4.40
CA VAL A 13 -4.71 -3.01 -3.06
C VAL A 13 -4.74 -4.13 -2.03
N LEU A 14 -5.81 -4.94 -2.03
CA LEU A 14 -5.95 -6.07 -1.10
C LEU A 14 -4.82 -7.10 -1.26
N GLU A 15 -4.47 -7.46 -2.50
CA GLU A 15 -3.34 -8.35 -2.79
C GLU A 15 -2.02 -7.78 -2.28
N SER A 16 -1.79 -6.48 -2.46
CA SER A 16 -0.59 -5.82 -1.96
C SER A 16 -0.52 -5.84 -0.42
N ILE A 17 -1.66 -5.68 0.27
CA ILE A 17 -1.75 -5.80 1.73
C ILE A 17 -1.39 -7.21 2.19
N GLU A 18 -1.93 -8.25 1.55
CA GLU A 18 -1.63 -9.63 1.93
C GLU A 18 -0.17 -10.00 1.67
N LEU A 19 0.44 -9.51 0.58
CA LEU A 19 1.86 -9.69 0.32
C LEU A 19 2.74 -8.98 1.35
N ILE A 20 2.36 -7.78 1.78
CA ILE A 20 3.05 -7.08 2.87
C ILE A 20 2.97 -7.91 4.16
N LYS A 21 1.78 -8.37 4.55
CA LYS A 21 1.58 -9.20 5.75
C LYS A 21 2.42 -10.48 5.70
N GLY A 22 2.47 -11.15 4.56
CA GLY A 22 3.29 -12.33 4.36
C GLY A 22 4.78 -12.06 4.56
N ARG A 23 5.29 -10.97 3.98
CA ARG A 23 6.71 -10.57 4.11
C ARG A 23 7.08 -10.13 5.52
N PHE A 24 6.16 -9.49 6.23
CA PHE A 24 6.36 -9.14 7.63
C PHE A 24 6.43 -10.36 8.55
N SER A 25 5.91 -11.53 8.15
CA SER A 25 5.93 -12.73 8.99
C SER A 25 7.34 -13.27 9.28
N GLU A 26 8.31 -12.92 8.43
CA GLU A 26 9.72 -13.31 8.59
C GLU A 26 10.52 -12.29 9.44
N ILE A 27 9.89 -11.19 9.85
CA ILE A 27 10.51 -10.09 10.58
C ILE A 27 10.07 -10.12 12.05
N THR A 28 11.03 -10.26 12.95
CA THR A 28 10.77 -10.38 14.40
C THR A 28 11.11 -9.10 15.15
N ARG A 29 12.08 -8.33 14.62
CA ARG A 29 12.51 -7.03 15.15
C ARG A 29 12.89 -6.08 14.00
N VAL A 30 12.91 -4.78 14.29
CA VAL A 30 13.24 -3.76 13.28
C VAL A 30 14.61 -3.99 12.62
N ASP A 31 15.59 -4.43 13.42
CA ASP A 31 16.95 -4.69 12.92
C ASP A 31 17.01 -5.78 11.84
N ASP A 32 16.02 -6.69 11.79
CA ASP A 32 16.00 -7.76 10.78
C ASP A 32 15.90 -7.20 9.35
N PHE A 33 15.33 -6.00 9.18
CA PHE A 33 15.27 -5.31 7.88
C PHE A 33 16.60 -4.76 7.38
N ILE A 34 17.55 -4.51 8.26
CA ILE A 34 18.78 -3.77 7.91
C ILE A 34 20.06 -4.55 8.21
N SER A 35 19.95 -5.65 8.94
CA SER A 35 21.11 -6.45 9.36
C SER A 35 21.64 -7.39 8.27
N THR A 36 20.85 -7.66 7.23
CA THR A 36 21.21 -8.59 6.14
C THR A 36 20.78 -8.05 4.78
N PRO A 37 21.47 -8.42 3.68
CA PRO A 37 21.03 -8.12 2.33
C PRO A 37 19.60 -8.59 2.05
N GLU A 38 19.23 -9.78 2.54
CA GLU A 38 17.89 -10.34 2.41
C GLU A 38 16.84 -9.47 3.13
N GLY A 39 17.14 -9.04 4.35
CA GLY A 39 16.28 -8.13 5.11
C GLY A 39 16.01 -6.81 4.37
N VAL A 40 17.05 -6.25 3.74
CA VAL A 40 16.92 -5.02 2.94
C VAL A 40 16.06 -5.27 1.70
N LEU A 41 16.21 -6.40 1.03
CA LEU A 41 15.34 -6.79 -0.09
C LEU A 41 13.87 -6.93 0.33
N VAL A 42 13.61 -7.46 1.52
CA VAL A 42 12.26 -7.55 2.08
C VAL A 42 11.71 -6.14 2.36
N LEU A 43 12.51 -5.25 2.93
CA LEU A 43 12.14 -3.85 3.17
C LEU A 43 11.77 -3.14 1.86
N ASP A 44 12.61 -3.24 0.84
CA ASP A 44 12.37 -2.66 -0.50
C ASP A 44 11.10 -3.22 -1.13
N ALA A 45 10.89 -4.54 -1.00
CA ALA A 45 9.71 -5.20 -1.53
C ALA A 45 8.41 -4.74 -0.82
N ILE A 46 8.46 -4.44 0.48
CA ILE A 46 7.34 -3.87 1.24
C ILE A 46 7.11 -2.41 0.83
N ALA A 47 8.18 -1.62 0.76
CA ALA A 47 8.15 -0.21 0.34
C ALA A 47 7.47 -0.05 -1.03
N MET A 48 7.84 -0.88 -2.00
CA MET A 48 7.23 -0.90 -3.34
C MET A 48 5.72 -1.20 -3.28
N ARG A 49 5.28 -2.14 -2.43
CA ARG A 49 3.85 -2.46 -2.28
C ARG A 49 3.07 -1.31 -1.63
N LEU A 50 3.66 -0.62 -0.66
CA LEU A 50 3.05 0.56 -0.05
C LEU A 50 2.89 1.71 -1.05
N GLN A 51 3.86 1.90 -1.96
CA GLN A 51 3.76 2.86 -3.06
C GLN A 51 2.60 2.51 -4.00
N VAL A 52 2.46 1.24 -4.40
CA VAL A 52 1.36 0.75 -5.25
C VAL A 52 0.01 1.00 -4.59
N ILE A 53 -0.14 0.72 -3.29
CA ILE A 53 -1.37 0.99 -2.54
C ILE A 53 -1.73 2.47 -2.62
N GLY A 54 -0.77 3.36 -2.33
CA GLY A 54 -1.00 4.81 -2.37
C GLY A 54 -1.44 5.31 -3.76
N GLU A 55 -0.80 4.81 -4.82
CA GLU A 55 -1.11 5.16 -6.21
C GLU A 55 -2.51 4.71 -6.63
N LEU A 56 -2.86 3.45 -6.36
CA LEU A 56 -4.17 2.89 -6.70
C LEU A 56 -5.29 3.60 -5.94
N LEU A 57 -5.11 3.89 -4.66
CA LEU A 57 -6.10 4.63 -3.87
C LEU A 57 -6.27 6.06 -4.38
N LYS A 58 -5.17 6.76 -4.72
CA LYS A 58 -5.23 8.10 -5.31
C LYS A 58 -5.95 8.14 -6.65
N ASN A 59 -5.69 7.15 -7.51
CA ASN A 59 -6.37 7.06 -8.80
C ASN A 59 -7.85 6.70 -8.63
N THR A 60 -8.18 5.84 -7.66
CA THR A 60 -9.57 5.49 -7.35
C THR A 60 -10.33 6.67 -6.73
N GLU A 61 -9.69 7.47 -5.87
CA GLU A 61 -10.29 8.66 -5.25
C GLU A 61 -10.64 9.72 -6.29
N LYS A 62 -9.76 9.97 -7.27
CA LYS A 62 -10.07 10.85 -8.42
C LYS A 62 -11.27 10.38 -9.25
N LEU A 63 -11.46 9.07 -9.36
CA LEU A 63 -12.56 8.48 -10.12
C LEU A 63 -13.88 8.51 -9.36
N VAL A 64 -13.85 8.18 -8.06
CA VAL A 64 -15.03 8.06 -7.21
C VAL A 64 -14.77 8.63 -5.79
N PRO A 65 -14.72 9.96 -5.62
CA PRO A 65 -14.44 10.58 -4.32
C PRO A 65 -15.44 10.18 -3.24
N SER A 66 -16.72 10.08 -3.62
CA SER A 66 -17.82 9.69 -2.73
C SER A 66 -17.67 8.30 -2.10
N LEU A 67 -16.82 7.42 -2.65
CA LEU A 67 -16.52 6.14 -2.01
C LEU A 67 -15.69 6.35 -0.74
N PHE A 68 -14.72 7.25 -0.77
CA PHE A 68 -13.79 7.50 0.33
C PHE A 68 -14.47 8.31 1.45
N GLU A 69 -15.35 9.23 1.08
CA GLU A 69 -16.18 10.01 2.01
C GLU A 69 -17.12 9.12 2.86
N LYS A 70 -17.48 7.93 2.36
CA LYS A 70 -18.29 6.95 3.11
C LYS A 70 -17.52 6.23 4.22
N TYR A 71 -16.18 6.28 4.19
CA TYR A 71 -15.31 5.64 5.17
C TYR A 71 -14.32 6.66 5.78
N PRO A 72 -14.82 7.73 6.44
CA PRO A 72 -13.99 8.81 6.95
C PRO A 72 -13.08 8.38 8.12
N GLU A 73 -13.34 7.24 8.74
CA GLU A 73 -12.51 6.65 9.79
C GLU A 73 -11.15 6.19 9.28
N ILE A 74 -11.02 5.92 7.97
CA ILE A 74 -9.76 5.53 7.36
C ILE A 74 -8.99 6.81 6.98
N PRO A 75 -7.71 6.95 7.37
CA PRO A 75 -6.92 8.13 7.09
C PRO A 75 -6.41 8.15 5.63
N TRP A 76 -7.31 8.14 4.66
CA TRP A 76 -7.02 8.01 3.22
C TRP A 76 -5.92 8.93 2.73
N ASN A 77 -5.97 10.21 3.11
CA ASN A 77 -4.96 11.20 2.75
C ASN A 77 -3.56 10.85 3.27
N LYS A 78 -3.44 10.24 4.45
CA LYS A 78 -2.14 9.80 4.97
C LYS A 78 -1.61 8.61 4.18
N ILE A 79 -2.49 7.66 3.83
CA ILE A 79 -2.12 6.46 3.06
C ILE A 79 -1.68 6.85 1.64
N MET A 80 -2.44 7.72 0.95
CA MET A 80 -2.10 8.17 -0.40
C MET A 80 -0.77 8.95 -0.44
N ARG A 81 -0.45 9.71 0.62
CA ARG A 81 0.79 10.48 0.73
C ARG A 81 1.97 9.68 1.26
N LEU A 82 1.75 8.47 1.79
CA LEU A 82 2.83 7.61 2.29
C LEU A 82 3.88 7.33 1.20
N ARG A 83 3.45 7.21 -0.06
CA ARG A 83 4.35 7.09 -1.22
C ARG A 83 5.38 8.21 -1.27
N ASP A 84 4.98 9.46 -0.99
CA ASP A 84 5.87 10.61 -1.07
C ASP A 84 6.95 10.60 0.04
N ILE A 85 6.75 9.82 1.10
CA ILE A 85 7.75 9.60 2.16
C ILE A 85 8.71 8.47 1.76
N ILE A 86 8.20 7.44 1.07
CA ILE A 86 8.96 6.24 0.69
C ILE A 86 9.79 6.45 -0.60
N SER A 87 9.34 7.32 -1.51
CA SER A 87 10.01 7.61 -2.78
C SER A 87 11.11 8.69 -2.69
N GLN A 88 11.38 9.22 -1.49
CA GLN A 88 12.41 10.26 -1.25
C GLN A 88 13.77 9.68 -0.94
#